data_AF-A0A2U3LCV3-F1
#
_entry.id   AF-A0A2U3LCV3-F1
#
_cell.length_a   1.000
_cell.length_b   1.000
_cell.length_c   1.000
_cell.angle_alpha   90.00
_cell.angle_beta   90.00
_cell.angle_gamma   90.00
#
_symmetry.space_group_name_H-M   'P 1'
#
loop_
_entity.id
_entity.type
_entity.pdbx_description
1 polymer ?
#
loop_
_entity_poly.entity_id
_entity_poly.type
_entity_poly.pdbx_seq_one_letter_code
_entity_poly.pdbx_strand_id
1 'polypeptide(L)' 'MLEQNLRHPSFRAKKFDESQDRWRARVNKDWRFYFKISDETYFITELMPHPK' A
#
# COMPACT_ATOMS: atom_id res chain seq x y z
N MET A 1 -19.99 -0.60 2.54
CA MET A 1 -19.22 -1.45 1.60
C MET A 1 -17.86 -0.76 1.42
N LEU A 2 -16.82 -1.28 2.08
CA LEU A 2 -15.54 -0.56 2.33
C LEU A 2 -14.42 -0.94 1.33
N GLU A 3 -14.74 -1.77 0.35
CA GLU A 3 -13.75 -2.56 -0.40
C GLU A 3 -13.24 -1.88 -1.69
N GLN A 4 -13.82 -0.74 -2.09
CA GLN A 4 -13.51 -0.11 -3.39
C GLN A 4 -12.80 1.25 -3.31
N ASN A 5 -12.51 1.76 -2.11
CA ASN A 5 -11.91 3.09 -1.97
C ASN A 5 -10.43 3.04 -1.58
N LEU A 6 -9.57 2.96 -2.59
CA LEU A 6 -8.12 3.16 -2.47
C LEU A 6 -7.73 4.52 -1.85
N ARG A 7 -8.66 5.48 -1.91
CA ARG A 7 -8.55 6.84 -1.36
C ARG A 7 -9.20 7.00 0.01
N HIS A 8 -9.50 5.91 0.72
CA HIS A 8 -9.99 6.04 2.09
C HIS A 8 -8.93 6.74 2.95
N PRO A 9 -9.25 7.83 3.68
CA PRO A 9 -8.25 8.64 4.40
C PRO A 9 -7.49 7.88 5.51
N SER A 10 -8.02 6.75 5.98
CA SER A 10 -7.29 5.84 6.88
C SER A 10 -6.20 5.04 6.17
N PHE A 11 -6.36 4.80 4.87
CA PHE A 11 -5.34 4.20 4.01
C PHE A 11 -4.43 5.31 3.51
N ARG A 12 -3.48 5.72 4.36
CA ARG A 12 -2.40 6.66 4.00
C ARG A 12 -1.40 6.00 3.04
N ALA A 13 -1.89 5.37 1.98
CA ALA A 13 -1.08 4.86 0.90
C ALA A 13 -0.50 6.05 0.14
N LYS A 14 0.82 6.08 0.04
CA LYS A 14 1.54 7.05 -0.79
C LYS A 14 2.10 6.30 -1.98
N LYS A 15 1.91 6.82 -3.20
CA LYS A 15 2.63 6.33 -4.38
C LYS A 15 4.12 6.53 -4.09
N PHE A 16 4.84 5.44 -3.93
CA PHE A 16 6.24 5.44 -3.53
C PHE A 16 7.14 5.57 -4.75
N ASP A 17 6.73 4.92 -5.85
CA ASP A 17 7.42 4.97 -7.13
C ASP A 17 6.39 5.08 -8.25
N GLU A 18 6.44 6.19 -8.99
CA GLU A 18 5.51 6.44 -10.10
C GLU A 18 5.87 5.65 -11.35
N SER A 19 7.15 5.30 -11.53
CA SER A 19 7.67 4.57 -12.69
C SER A 19 7.33 3.07 -12.62
N GLN A 20 7.17 2.55 -11.41
CA GLN A 20 6.86 1.13 -11.15
C GLN A 20 5.43 0.88 -10.64
N ASP A 21 4.57 1.90 -10.63
CA ASP A 21 3.23 1.88 -10.02
C ASP A 21 3.21 1.24 -8.62
N ARG A 22 4.26 1.56 -7.86
CA ARG A 22 4.50 0.96 -6.55
C ARG A 22 3.94 1.86 -5.47
N TRP A 23 3.03 1.30 -4.70
CA TRP A 23 2.37 1.95 -3.59
C TRP A 23 2.97 1.46 -2.29
N ARG A 24 3.08 2.36 -1.31
CA ARG A 24 3.46 1.99 0.06
C ARG A 24 2.37 2.42 1.02
N ALA A 25 1.96 1.51 1.88
CA ALA A 25 1.03 1.76 2.96
C ALA A 25 1.59 1.27 4.30
N ARG A 26 1.03 1.82 5.38
CA ARG A 26 1.33 1.40 6.75
C ARG A 26 0.23 0.46 7.20
N VAL A 27 0.60 -0.73 7.69
CA VAL A 27 -0.36 -1.60 8.40
C VAL A 27 -0.50 -1.09 9.83
N ASN A 28 0.63 -0.87 10.49
CA ASN A 28 0.74 -0.41 11.88
C ASN A 28 1.99 0.46 12.06
N LYS A 29 2.24 0.98 13.26
CA LYS A 29 3.43 1.81 13.58
C LYS A 29 4.74 1.11 13.21
N ASP A 30 4.77 -0.21 13.41
CA ASP A 30 5.93 -1.07 13.21
C ASP A 30 5.95 -1.81 11.87
N TRP A 31 4.96 -1.65 10.98
CA TRP A 31 4.88 -2.43 9.74
C TRP A 31 4.52 -1.58 8.53
N ARG A 32 5.31 -1.72 7.46
CA ARG A 32 5.01 -1.14 6.14
C ARG A 32 4.88 -2.25 5.12
N PHE A 33 3.97 -2.09 4.18
CA PHE A 33 3.85 -2.96 3.04
C PHE A 33 3.86 -2.16 1.75
N TYR A 34 4.33 -2.82 0.71
CA TYR A 34 4.31 -2.34 -0.65
C TYR A 34 3.34 -3.19 -1.44
N PHE A 35 2.59 -2.52 -2.31
CA PHE A 35 1.69 -3.19 -3.22
C PHE A 35 1.70 -2.47 -4.56
N LYS A 36 1.29 -3.18 -5.60
CA LYS A 36 1.03 -2.63 -6.94
C LYS A 36 -0.43 -2.92 -7.24
N ILE A 37 -1.05 -2.02 -7.99
CA ILE A 37 -2.41 -2.21 -8.47
C ILE A 37 -2.25 -2.54 -9.94
N SER A 38 -2.71 -3.69 -10.35
CA SER A 38 -2.74 -4.08 -11.76
C SER A 38 -4.18 -4.40 -12.09
N ASP A 39 -4.75 -3.61 -12.99
CA ASP A 39 -6.16 -3.66 -13.35
C ASP A 39 -7.07 -3.43 -12.12
N GLU A 40 -7.87 -4.40 -11.70
CA GLU A 40 -8.64 -4.37 -10.44
C GLU A 40 -8.01 -5.20 -9.31
N THR A 41 -6.81 -5.74 -9.51
CA THR A 41 -6.14 -6.65 -8.57
C THR A 41 -5.03 -5.96 -7.80
N TYR A 42 -5.00 -6.22 -6.49
CA TYR A 42 -4.00 -5.71 -5.56
C TYR A 42 -2.92 -6.75 -5.34
N PHE A 43 -1.72 -6.47 -5.86
CA PHE A 43 -0.56 -7.33 -5.67
C PHE A 43 0.30 -6.81 -4.53
N ILE A 44 0.26 -7.48 -3.39
CA ILE A 44 1.18 -7.19 -2.28
C ILE A 44 2.54 -7.74 -2.67
N THR A 45 3.52 -6.85 -2.85
CA THR A 45 4.87 -7.23 -3.28
C THR A 45 5.78 -7.49 -2.11
N GLU A 46 5.72 -6.66 -1.06
CA GLU A 46 6.63 -6.77 0.08
C GLU A 46 5.92 -6.37 1.38
N LEU A 47 6.13 -7.15 2.44
CA LEU A 47 5.71 -6.83 3.80
C LEU A 47 6.97 -6.77 4.67
N MET A 48 7.31 -5.58 5.15
CA MET A 48 8.53 -5.38 5.93
C MET A 48 8.21 -4.80 7.31
N PRO A 49 8.78 -5.39 8.38
CA PRO A 49 8.78 -4.72 9.67
C PRO A 49 9.62 -3.44 9.56
N HIS A 50 9.15 -2.36 10.16
CA HIS A 50 9.95 -1.17 10.36
C HIS A 50 10.96 -1.46 11.47
N PRO A 51 12.27 -1.37 11.20
CA PRO A 51 13.25 -1.44 12.28
C PRO A 51 12.95 -0.31 13.25
N LYS A 52 12.81 -0.68 14.53
CA LYS A 52 12.44 0.22 15.62
C LYS A 52 13.61 1.11 16.00
#